data_AF-A0A285MTV5-F1
#
_entry.id   AF-A0A285MTV5-F1
#
_cell.length_a   1.000
_cell.length_b   1.000
_cell.length_c   1.000
_cell.angle_alpha   90.00
_cell.angle_beta   90.00
_cell.angle_gamma   90.00
#
_symmetry.space_group_name_H-M   'P 1'
#
loop_
_entity.id
_entity.type
_entity.pdbx_description
1 polymer ?
#
loop_
_entity_poly.entity_id
_entity_poly.type
_entity_poly.pdbx_seq_one_letter_code
_entity_poly.pdbx_strand_id
1 'polypeptide(L)'
;MTESEFIDYWNKEYKESLPINHELKMVYPDRWFRIHSLPESKRYAENEDEYKIILDRQNQLINDLIGEESEVAISFGLYRWDSTNDNYKELTDFGEFQKVLRIDLQKERPEEYEDETYFDIYVKTESWKNGSRNEILKAIADDEIRAMFVSPSKKCVIAPYEGGVDVIVDSTEKRDRLKAKYVDWLSDREDGM
;
A
#
# COMPACT_ATOMS: atom_id res chain seq x y z
N MET A 1 -5.18 1.21 -15.58
CA MET A 1 -4.36 -0.01 -15.63
C MET A 1 -5.25 -1.21 -15.83
N THR A 2 -5.04 -1.96 -16.90
CA THR A 2 -5.68 -3.25 -17.16
C THR A 2 -5.03 -4.37 -16.33
N GLU A 3 -5.65 -5.55 -16.32
CA GLU A 3 -5.07 -6.76 -15.73
C GLU A 3 -3.67 -7.05 -16.25
N SER A 4 -3.48 -7.06 -17.58
CA SER A 4 -2.17 -7.34 -18.17
C SER A 4 -1.13 -6.30 -17.80
N GLU A 5 -1.50 -5.01 -17.79
CA GLU A 5 -0.58 -3.93 -17.42
C GLU A 5 -0.11 -4.04 -15.96
N PHE A 6 -1.01 -4.43 -15.05
CA PHE A 6 -0.66 -4.64 -13.63
C PHE A 6 0.29 -5.82 -13.47
N ILE A 7 -0.04 -6.96 -14.08
CA ILE A 7 0.77 -8.19 -13.99
C ILE A 7 2.15 -7.96 -14.61
N ASP A 8 2.23 -7.35 -15.79
CA ASP A 8 3.49 -7.08 -16.48
C ASP A 8 4.39 -6.13 -15.68
N TYR A 9 3.80 -5.06 -15.12
CA TYR A 9 4.53 -4.16 -14.24
C TYR A 9 5.06 -4.89 -13.00
N TRP A 10 4.21 -5.67 -12.35
CA TRP A 10 4.56 -6.37 -11.13
C TRP A 10 5.69 -7.38 -11.36
N ASN A 11 5.56 -8.23 -12.38
CA ASN A 11 6.55 -9.22 -12.76
C ASN A 11 7.89 -8.61 -13.20
N LYS A 12 7.88 -7.34 -13.61
CA LYS A 12 9.11 -6.63 -14.01
C LYS A 12 9.81 -5.99 -12.82
N GLU A 13 9.07 -5.27 -11.97
CA GLU A 13 9.67 -4.40 -10.95
C GLU A 13 9.67 -5.02 -9.53
N TYR A 14 8.81 -6.02 -9.29
CA TYR A 14 8.62 -6.70 -8.00
C TYR A 14 8.56 -8.24 -8.11
N LYS A 15 9.26 -8.83 -9.10
CA LYS A 15 9.23 -10.27 -9.45
C LYS A 15 9.47 -11.28 -8.31
N GLU A 16 10.13 -10.87 -7.23
CA GLU A 16 10.51 -11.74 -6.11
C GLU A 16 9.45 -11.77 -5.00
N SER A 17 8.34 -11.03 -5.16
CA SER A 17 7.28 -10.94 -4.15
C SER A 17 5.91 -10.97 -4.81
N LEU A 18 4.94 -11.55 -4.12
CA LEU A 18 3.54 -11.37 -4.48
C LEU A 18 3.11 -9.92 -4.19
N PRO A 19 2.06 -9.40 -4.85
CA PRO A 19 1.43 -8.13 -4.54
C PRO A 19 0.68 -8.10 -3.20
N ILE A 20 1.42 -8.37 -2.13
CA ILE A 20 0.99 -8.40 -0.74
C ILE A 20 1.85 -7.41 0.05
N ASN A 21 1.20 -6.32 0.50
CA ASN A 21 1.85 -5.12 1.03
C ASN A 21 2.96 -5.37 2.07
N HIS A 22 2.65 -6.17 3.10
CA HIS A 22 3.52 -6.32 4.27
C HIS A 22 4.77 -7.17 3.99
N GLU A 23 4.84 -7.84 2.84
CA GLU A 23 5.94 -8.72 2.46
C GLU A 23 7.06 -7.99 1.72
N LEU A 24 6.69 -6.91 1.02
CA LEU A 24 7.60 -6.16 0.16
C LEU A 24 8.83 -5.65 0.91
N LYS A 25 8.70 -5.31 2.19
CA LYS A 25 9.82 -4.86 3.03
C LYS A 25 10.86 -5.96 3.33
N MET A 26 10.42 -7.21 3.39
CA MET A 26 11.31 -8.35 3.62
C MET A 26 12.08 -8.72 2.35
N VAL A 27 11.43 -8.57 1.20
CA VAL A 27 12.01 -8.90 -0.11
C VAL A 27 12.88 -7.76 -0.67
N TYR A 28 12.52 -6.50 -0.40
CA TYR A 28 13.21 -5.33 -0.94
C TYR A 28 13.71 -4.36 0.15
N PRO A 29 14.48 -4.83 1.16
CA PRO A 29 14.90 -4.01 2.29
C PRO A 29 15.75 -2.79 1.89
N ASP A 30 16.57 -2.92 0.85
CA ASP A 30 17.42 -1.83 0.35
C ASP A 30 16.64 -0.68 -0.29
N ARG A 31 15.42 -0.97 -0.75
CA ARG A 31 14.52 0.00 -1.40
C ARG A 31 13.41 0.48 -0.47
N TRP A 32 13.31 -0.12 0.70
CA TRP A 32 12.23 0.11 1.65
C TRP A 32 12.61 1.14 2.71
N PHE A 33 11.62 1.93 3.13
CA PHE A 33 11.64 2.65 4.38
C PHE A 33 10.21 2.80 4.91
N ARG A 34 10.11 3.11 6.20
CA ARG A 34 8.85 3.31 6.91
C ARG A 34 8.79 4.71 7.52
N ILE A 35 7.62 5.31 7.52
CA ILE A 35 7.32 6.50 8.32
C ILE A 35 6.13 6.23 9.26
N HIS A 36 6.08 6.98 10.36
CA HIS A 36 4.94 6.99 11.28
C HIS A 36 3.90 8.03 10.87
N SER A 37 2.63 7.61 10.90
CA SER A 37 1.50 8.48 10.56
C SER A 37 1.28 9.55 11.63
N LEU A 38 1.54 9.26 12.91
CA LEU A 38 1.46 10.21 14.01
C LEU A 38 2.83 10.37 14.71
N PRO A 39 3.03 11.47 15.46
CA PRO A 39 4.19 11.62 16.35
C PRO A 39 4.30 10.49 17.38
N GLU A 40 5.50 10.28 17.91
CA GLU A 40 5.77 9.32 18.99
C GLU A 40 5.35 7.88 18.64
N SER A 41 5.32 7.56 17.34
CA SER A 41 4.88 6.26 16.82
C SER A 41 3.46 5.86 17.26
N LYS A 42 2.60 6.84 17.59
CA LYS A 42 1.19 6.59 17.93
C LYS A 42 0.48 5.92 16.75
N ARG A 43 -0.30 4.88 17.04
CA ARG A 43 -0.92 4.04 16.00
C ARG A 43 -2.28 4.57 15.51
N TYR A 44 -3.15 4.97 16.43
CA TYR A 44 -4.53 5.34 16.13
C TYR A 44 -4.80 6.80 16.51
N ALA A 45 -5.60 7.48 15.69
CA ALA A 45 -6.10 8.81 16.01
C ALA A 45 -7.24 8.73 17.05
N GLU A 46 -7.25 9.66 17.99
CA GLU A 46 -8.29 9.77 19.04
C GLU A 46 -9.18 11.01 18.84
N ASN A 47 -8.79 11.90 17.93
CA ASN A 47 -9.49 13.16 17.65
C ASN A 47 -9.22 13.64 16.22
N GLU A 48 -10.00 14.64 15.79
CA GLU A 48 -9.92 15.19 14.43
C GLU A 48 -8.58 15.89 14.11
N ASP A 49 -7.90 16.44 15.11
CA ASP A 49 -6.58 17.06 14.91
C ASP A 49 -5.53 16.00 14.57
N GLU A 50 -5.60 14.82 15.19
CA GLU A 50 -4.75 13.69 14.86
C GLU A 50 -5.07 13.10 13.48
N TYR A 51 -6.35 12.97 13.11
CA TYR A 51 -6.71 12.61 11.73
C TYR A 51 -6.14 13.60 10.73
N LYS A 52 -6.20 14.91 11.03
CA LYS A 52 -5.60 15.92 10.18
C LYS A 52 -4.10 15.70 10.00
N ILE A 53 -3.36 15.35 11.05
CA ILE A 53 -1.93 15.03 10.94
C ILE A 53 -1.71 13.82 10.03
N ILE A 54 -2.47 12.73 10.21
CA ILE A 54 -2.38 11.53 9.39
C ILE A 54 -2.59 11.88 7.91
N LEU A 55 -3.69 12.57 7.61
CA LEU A 55 -4.06 12.93 6.25
C LEU A 55 -3.06 13.90 5.62
N ASP A 56 -2.61 14.92 6.35
CA ASP A 56 -1.63 15.88 5.84
C ASP A 56 -0.31 15.18 5.51
N ARG A 57 0.21 14.31 6.40
CA ARG A 57 1.45 13.56 6.18
C ARG A 57 1.34 12.57 5.02
N GLN A 58 0.27 11.78 4.96
CA GLN A 58 0.09 10.79 3.90
C GLN A 58 -0.10 11.47 2.53
N ASN A 59 -0.90 12.53 2.44
CA ASN A 59 -1.04 13.28 1.19
C ASN A 59 0.28 13.94 0.76
N GLN A 60 1.04 14.51 1.71
CA GLN A 60 2.35 15.07 1.42
C GLN A 60 3.31 14.00 0.89
N LEU A 61 3.42 12.85 1.58
CA LEU A 61 4.28 11.74 1.18
C LEU A 61 3.91 11.23 -0.22
N ILE A 62 2.63 10.95 -0.45
CA ILE A 62 2.16 10.45 -1.75
C ILE A 62 2.48 11.49 -2.83
N ASN A 63 2.11 12.75 -2.64
CA ASN A 63 2.37 13.80 -3.61
C ASN A 63 3.86 13.99 -3.90
N ASP A 64 4.73 13.90 -2.90
CA ASP A 64 6.18 13.99 -3.08
C ASP A 64 6.77 12.80 -3.86
N LEU A 65 6.16 11.62 -3.75
CA LEU A 65 6.58 10.41 -4.45
C LEU A 65 6.05 10.34 -5.89
N ILE A 66 4.77 10.67 -6.08
CA ILE A 66 4.07 10.46 -7.36
C ILE A 66 3.86 11.74 -8.15
N GLY A 67 3.69 12.87 -7.48
CA GLY A 67 3.37 14.18 -8.08
C GLY A 67 1.89 14.37 -8.37
N GLU A 68 1.45 15.63 -8.35
CA GLU A 68 0.08 16.04 -8.67
C GLU A 68 -0.29 15.66 -10.13
N GLU A 69 -1.54 15.24 -10.33
CA GLU A 69 -2.12 14.77 -11.59
C GLU A 69 -1.45 13.52 -12.21
N SER A 70 -0.44 12.95 -11.56
CA SER A 70 0.19 11.70 -11.99
C SER A 70 -0.76 10.53 -11.85
N GLU A 71 -0.67 9.58 -12.77
CA GLU A 71 -1.41 8.32 -12.67
C GLU A 71 -0.96 7.51 -11.43
N VAL A 72 -1.95 7.03 -10.68
CA VAL A 72 -1.78 6.11 -9.56
C VAL A 72 -2.76 4.95 -9.68
N ALA A 73 -2.29 3.75 -9.40
CA ALA A 73 -3.11 2.55 -9.24
C ALA A 73 -3.32 2.29 -7.74
N ILE A 74 -4.57 2.35 -7.28
CA ILE A 74 -4.95 1.96 -5.93
C ILE A 74 -5.29 0.48 -5.96
N SER A 75 -4.61 -0.32 -5.15
CA SER A 75 -4.72 -1.78 -5.11
C SER A 75 -5.25 -2.24 -3.76
N PHE A 76 -6.25 -3.11 -3.79
CA PHE A 76 -6.82 -3.80 -2.63
C PHE A 76 -6.60 -5.30 -2.76
N GLY A 77 -6.47 -5.98 -1.64
CA GLY A 77 -6.35 -7.42 -1.58
C GLY A 77 -7.38 -8.03 -0.64
N LEU A 78 -8.10 -9.05 -1.12
CA LEU A 78 -9.16 -9.73 -0.37
C LEU A 78 -8.87 -11.22 -0.27
N TYR A 79 -8.83 -11.73 0.96
CA TYR A 79 -8.76 -13.17 1.21
C TYR A 79 -10.11 -13.84 0.93
N ARG A 80 -10.07 -15.01 0.28
CA ARG A 80 -11.23 -15.84 -0.03
C ARG A 80 -10.96 -17.26 0.45
N TRP A 81 -11.80 -17.75 1.35
CA TRP A 81 -11.74 -19.12 1.87
C TRP A 81 -12.65 -20.10 1.11
N ASP A 82 -13.51 -19.59 0.23
CA ASP A 82 -14.23 -20.39 -0.75
C ASP A 82 -14.35 -19.63 -2.07
N SER A 83 -14.50 -20.36 -3.17
CA SER A 83 -14.55 -19.79 -4.53
C SER A 83 -15.90 -19.13 -4.88
N THR A 84 -16.88 -19.15 -3.96
CA THR A 84 -18.29 -18.76 -4.17
C THR A 84 -18.75 -17.55 -3.34
N ASN A 85 -18.00 -17.17 -2.31
CA ASN A 85 -18.42 -16.20 -1.32
C ASN A 85 -17.85 -14.83 -1.68
N ASP A 86 -18.62 -14.11 -2.48
CA ASP A 86 -18.41 -12.72 -2.85
C ASP A 86 -18.68 -11.81 -1.64
N ASN A 87 -17.77 -11.76 -0.66
CA ASN A 87 -17.48 -10.59 0.17
C ASN A 87 -17.11 -9.36 -0.70
N TYR A 88 -18.02 -8.91 -1.54
CA TYR A 88 -17.91 -7.69 -2.36
C TYR A 88 -18.02 -6.41 -1.49
N LYS A 89 -18.44 -6.58 -0.23
CA LYS A 89 -18.77 -5.48 0.70
C LYS A 89 -17.59 -4.59 1.09
N GLU A 90 -16.34 -5.04 0.95
CA GLU A 90 -15.18 -4.24 1.38
C GLU A 90 -14.78 -3.13 0.39
N LEU A 91 -15.29 -3.15 -0.85
CA LEU A 91 -14.87 -2.22 -1.91
C LEU A 91 -15.95 -1.23 -2.34
N THR A 92 -17.22 -1.47 -2.01
CA THR A 92 -18.34 -0.67 -2.53
C THR A 92 -18.26 0.80 -2.22
N ASP A 93 -17.68 1.12 -1.05
CA ASP A 93 -17.76 2.45 -0.47
C ASP A 93 -16.69 3.39 -1.08
N PHE A 94 -15.71 2.84 -1.80
CA PHE A 94 -14.59 3.58 -2.41
C PHE A 94 -14.66 3.61 -3.95
N GLY A 95 -15.75 3.10 -4.52
CA GLY A 95 -16.05 3.06 -5.95
C GLY A 95 -15.70 1.72 -6.60
N GLU A 96 -15.74 1.69 -7.92
CA GLU A 96 -15.53 0.45 -8.68
C GLU A 96 -14.04 0.14 -8.88
N PHE A 97 -13.64 -1.09 -8.56
CA PHE A 97 -12.31 -1.62 -8.78
C PHE A 97 -12.39 -2.86 -9.67
N GLN A 98 -11.47 -2.98 -10.62
CA GLN A 98 -11.36 -4.15 -11.46
C GLN A 98 -10.53 -5.23 -10.76
N LYS A 99 -11.02 -6.46 -10.71
CA LYS A 99 -10.17 -7.60 -10.34
C LYS A 99 -9.11 -7.83 -11.41
N VAL A 100 -7.84 -7.85 -11.02
CA VAL A 100 -6.68 -7.99 -11.94
C VAL A 100 -5.85 -9.23 -11.68
N LEU A 101 -5.94 -9.85 -10.50
CA LEU A 101 -5.17 -11.05 -10.19
C LEU A 101 -5.91 -11.90 -9.16
N ARG A 102 -5.82 -13.22 -9.31
CA ARG A 102 -6.14 -14.19 -8.24
C ARG A 102 -4.88 -15.00 -7.98
N ILE A 103 -4.47 -15.03 -6.72
CA ILE A 103 -3.37 -15.84 -6.24
C ILE A 103 -3.95 -17.03 -5.47
N ASP A 104 -3.51 -18.23 -5.80
CA ASP A 104 -3.79 -19.44 -5.03
C ASP A 104 -2.74 -19.58 -3.93
N LEU A 105 -3.06 -19.14 -2.72
CA LEU A 105 -2.11 -19.09 -1.62
C LEU A 105 -1.74 -20.48 -1.11
N GLN A 106 -2.63 -21.47 -1.22
CA GLN A 106 -2.31 -22.86 -0.91
C GLN A 106 -1.23 -23.39 -1.85
N LYS A 107 -1.33 -23.07 -3.14
CA LYS A 107 -0.33 -23.48 -4.13
C LYS A 107 0.98 -22.72 -3.99
N GLU A 108 0.93 -21.41 -3.79
CA GLU A 108 2.13 -20.59 -3.63
C GLU A 108 2.83 -20.83 -2.28
N ARG A 109 2.07 -21.20 -1.23
CA ARG A 109 2.55 -21.40 0.14
C ARG A 109 1.86 -22.56 0.86
N PRO A 110 2.15 -23.81 0.46
CA PRO A 110 1.51 -24.98 1.03
C PRO A 110 1.85 -25.21 2.52
N GLU A 111 2.91 -24.57 3.03
CA GLU A 111 3.29 -24.64 4.45
C GLU A 111 2.50 -23.66 5.33
N GLU A 112 1.95 -22.58 4.76
CA GLU A 112 1.20 -21.55 5.47
C GLU A 112 -0.33 -21.75 5.39
N TYR A 113 -0.80 -22.40 4.31
CA TYR A 113 -2.22 -22.58 4.03
C TYR A 113 -2.52 -24.07 3.80
N GLU A 114 -3.21 -24.69 4.76
CA GLU A 114 -3.64 -26.10 4.66
C GLU A 114 -4.84 -26.27 3.72
N ASP A 115 -5.77 -25.30 3.73
CA ASP A 115 -7.00 -25.29 2.95
C ASP A 115 -6.91 -24.35 1.73
N GLU A 116 -7.78 -24.57 0.73
CA GLU A 116 -7.90 -23.69 -0.44
C GLU A 116 -8.17 -22.25 -0.01
N THR A 117 -7.14 -21.41 -0.17
CA THR A 117 -7.21 -20.00 0.17
C THR A 117 -6.74 -19.19 -1.03
N TYR A 118 -7.56 -18.25 -1.47
CA TYR A 118 -7.22 -17.35 -2.58
C TYR A 118 -7.05 -15.93 -2.08
N PHE A 119 -6.18 -15.19 -2.75
CA PHE A 119 -6.03 -13.74 -2.57
C PHE A 119 -6.36 -13.04 -3.88
N ASP A 120 -7.47 -12.33 -3.87
CA ASP A 120 -7.95 -11.57 -5.03
C ASP A 120 -7.48 -10.12 -4.94
N ILE A 121 -6.95 -9.60 -6.05
CA ILE A 121 -6.42 -8.25 -6.12
C ILE A 121 -7.26 -7.42 -7.06
N TYR A 122 -7.63 -6.25 -6.56
CA TYR A 122 -8.50 -5.31 -7.23
C TYR A 122 -7.78 -3.99 -7.40
N VAL A 123 -7.85 -3.41 -8.60
CA VAL A 123 -7.16 -2.17 -8.93
C VAL A 123 -8.12 -1.16 -9.53
N LYS A 124 -7.93 0.10 -9.14
CA LYS A 124 -8.53 1.28 -9.76
C LYS A 124 -7.41 2.24 -10.11
N THR A 125 -7.46 2.82 -11.31
CA THR A 125 -6.46 3.78 -11.76
C THR A 125 -7.09 5.15 -11.92
N GLU A 126 -6.37 6.17 -11.49
CA GLU A 126 -6.81 7.56 -11.56
C GLU A 126 -5.65 8.54 -11.50
N SER A 127 -5.93 9.81 -11.76
CA SER A 127 -4.99 10.91 -11.51
C SER A 127 -4.99 11.25 -10.03
N TRP A 128 -3.81 11.21 -9.41
CA TRP A 128 -3.63 11.63 -8.04
C TRP A 128 -3.89 13.13 -7.90
N LYS A 129 -4.62 13.50 -6.86
CA LYS A 129 -4.75 14.89 -6.42
C LYS A 129 -4.66 14.93 -4.91
N ASN A 130 -3.94 15.91 -4.38
CA ASN A 130 -3.80 16.04 -2.93
C ASN A 130 -5.20 16.13 -2.27
N GLY A 131 -5.46 15.24 -1.32
CA GLY A 131 -6.70 15.16 -0.57
C GLY A 131 -7.84 14.40 -1.26
N SER A 132 -7.67 13.91 -2.50
CA SER A 132 -8.77 13.28 -3.25
C SER A 132 -9.20 11.92 -2.75
N ARG A 133 -8.37 11.28 -1.90
CA ARG A 133 -8.60 9.94 -1.35
C ARG A 133 -8.49 9.89 0.17
N ASN A 134 -8.81 11.00 0.84
CA ASN A 134 -8.82 11.06 2.30
C ASN A 134 -9.73 10.01 2.94
N GLU A 135 -10.82 9.63 2.28
CA GLU A 135 -11.72 8.58 2.72
C GLU A 135 -11.03 7.21 2.77
N ILE A 136 -10.20 6.88 1.77
CA ILE A 136 -9.43 5.63 1.75
C ILE A 136 -8.31 5.70 2.80
N LEU A 137 -7.57 6.81 2.85
CA LEU A 137 -6.46 6.97 3.81
C LEU A 137 -6.98 6.91 5.26
N LYS A 138 -8.16 7.45 5.54
CA LYS A 138 -8.81 7.36 6.86
C LYS A 138 -9.20 5.92 7.18
N ALA A 139 -9.90 5.22 6.28
CA ALA A 139 -10.29 3.83 6.52
C ALA A 139 -9.09 2.90 6.73
N ILE A 140 -7.95 3.17 6.08
CA ILE A 140 -6.69 2.45 6.35
C ILE A 140 -6.13 2.77 7.74
N ALA A 141 -6.15 4.05 8.16
CA ALA A 141 -5.70 4.45 9.48
C ALA A 141 -6.54 3.83 10.61
N ASP A 142 -7.82 3.59 10.34
CA ASP A 142 -8.79 2.97 11.23
C ASP A 142 -8.80 1.44 11.15
N ASP A 143 -7.84 0.84 10.41
CA ASP A 143 -7.69 -0.61 10.28
C ASP A 143 -8.90 -1.28 9.58
N GLU A 144 -9.76 -0.51 8.90
CA GLU A 144 -10.98 -1.01 8.25
C GLU A 144 -10.69 -1.70 6.92
N ILE A 145 -9.66 -1.23 6.20
CA ILE A 145 -9.25 -1.77 4.91
C ILE A 145 -7.73 -1.90 4.81
N ARG A 146 -7.28 -2.67 3.82
CA ARG A 146 -5.87 -2.73 3.39
C ARG A 146 -5.77 -2.37 1.91
N ALA A 147 -5.01 -1.31 1.63
CA ALA A 147 -4.72 -0.91 0.26
C ALA A 147 -3.28 -0.40 0.12
N MET A 148 -2.78 -0.41 -1.11
CA MET A 148 -1.54 0.26 -1.49
C MET A 148 -1.75 1.14 -2.70
N PHE A 149 -0.97 2.21 -2.79
CA PHE A 149 -0.87 3.09 -3.94
C PHE A 149 0.38 2.71 -4.72
N VAL A 150 0.20 2.39 -6.00
CA VAL A 150 1.24 1.93 -6.90
C VAL A 150 1.40 2.93 -8.01
N SER A 151 2.62 3.43 -8.22
CA SER A 151 2.93 4.32 -9.34
C SER A 151 3.94 3.66 -10.27
N PRO A 152 3.50 3.13 -11.42
CA PRO A 152 4.40 2.51 -12.40
C PRO A 152 5.42 3.48 -12.98
N SER A 153 4.99 4.71 -13.25
CA SER A 153 5.83 5.75 -13.84
C SER A 153 6.95 6.18 -12.90
N LYS A 154 6.71 6.17 -11.58
CA LYS A 154 7.68 6.51 -10.53
C LYS A 154 8.33 5.31 -9.88
N LYS A 155 7.92 4.11 -10.28
CA LYS A 155 8.40 2.81 -9.77
C LYS A 155 8.42 2.77 -8.25
N CYS A 156 7.27 3.05 -7.65
CA CYS A 156 7.13 2.98 -6.20
C CYS A 156 5.80 2.36 -5.76
N VAL A 157 5.83 1.79 -4.58
CA VAL A 157 4.67 1.31 -3.83
C VAL A 157 4.62 2.06 -2.51
N ILE A 158 3.43 2.53 -2.15
CA ILE A 158 3.13 3.25 -0.92
C ILE A 158 2.02 2.46 -0.24
N ALA A 159 2.36 1.78 0.84
CA ALA A 159 1.45 0.89 1.57
C ALA A 159 1.17 1.50 2.95
N PRO A 160 0.22 2.44 3.06
CA PRO A 160 -0.24 2.90 4.36
C PRO A 160 -0.91 1.76 5.11
N TYR A 161 -0.81 1.81 6.43
CA TYR A 161 -1.45 0.91 7.37
C TYR A 161 -1.73 1.69 8.67
N GLU A 162 -2.35 1.03 9.63
CA GLU A 162 -2.65 1.65 10.91
C GLU A 162 -1.35 2.06 11.65
N GLY A 163 -1.15 3.37 11.82
CA GLY A 163 0.03 3.94 12.48
C GLY A 163 1.24 4.25 11.60
N GLY A 164 1.25 3.88 10.32
CA GLY A 164 2.41 4.20 9.47
C GLY A 164 2.22 3.96 7.98
N VAL A 165 3.32 4.10 7.26
CA VAL A 165 3.38 3.85 5.82
C VAL A 165 4.67 3.13 5.49
N ASP A 166 4.56 1.94 4.90
CA ASP A 166 5.69 1.24 4.29
C ASP A 166 5.83 1.73 2.84
N VAL A 167 7.02 2.18 2.45
CA VAL A 167 7.29 2.71 1.10
C VAL A 167 8.42 1.90 0.47
N ILE A 168 8.23 1.52 -0.80
CA ILE A 168 9.23 0.87 -1.62
C ILE A 168 9.46 1.73 -2.86
N VAL A 169 10.71 2.10 -3.12
CA VAL A 169 11.11 2.93 -4.27
C VAL A 169 12.02 2.18 -5.23
N ASP A 170 12.47 2.82 -6.31
CA ASP A 170 13.26 2.18 -7.37
C ASP A 170 14.73 1.95 -7.04
N SER A 171 15.26 2.61 -6.01
CA SER A 171 16.69 2.65 -5.71
C SER A 171 16.99 3.00 -4.26
N THR A 172 18.11 2.46 -3.77
CA THR A 172 18.73 2.76 -2.48
C THR A 172 18.97 4.27 -2.30
N GLU A 173 19.44 4.96 -3.34
CA GLU A 173 19.74 6.39 -3.30
C GLU A 173 18.46 7.25 -3.20
N LYS A 174 17.36 6.82 -3.83
CA LYS A 174 16.06 7.49 -3.65
C LYS A 174 15.52 7.26 -2.25
N ARG A 175 15.64 6.04 -1.73
CA ARG A 175 15.26 5.65 -0.37
C ARG A 175 16.00 6.48 0.68
N ASP A 176 17.32 6.64 0.54
CA ASP A 176 18.14 7.44 1.46
C ASP A 176 17.79 8.92 1.45
N ARG A 177 17.56 9.51 0.26
CA ARG A 177 17.13 10.91 0.14
C ARG A 177 15.76 11.16 0.80
N LEU A 178 14.83 10.22 0.65
CA LEU A 178 13.52 10.32 1.29
C LEU A 178 13.60 10.15 2.80
N LYS A 179 14.41 9.20 3.30
CA LYS A 179 14.68 9.07 4.74
C LYS A 179 15.25 10.36 5.33
N ALA A 180 16.19 11.00 4.64
CA ALA A 180 16.73 12.29 5.07
C ALA A 180 15.67 13.42 5.07
N LYS A 181 14.77 13.43 4.09
CA LYS A 181 13.67 14.40 4.00
C LYS A 181 12.62 14.22 5.11
N TYR A 182 12.31 12.99 5.48
CA TYR A 182 11.27 12.66 6.47
C TYR A 182 11.85 12.17 7.79
N VAL A 183 13.04 12.63 8.17
CA VAL A 183 13.74 12.17 9.37
C VAL A 183 12.88 12.28 10.63
N ASP A 184 12.09 13.35 10.75
CA ASP A 184 11.19 13.59 11.89
C ASP A 184 9.99 12.61 11.97
N TRP A 185 9.78 11.80 10.94
CA TRP A 185 8.68 10.83 10.86
C TRP A 185 9.19 9.38 10.89
N LEU A 186 10.50 9.15 10.92
CA LEU A 186 11.08 7.81 10.99
C LEU A 186 11.01 7.25 12.41
N SER A 187 11.14 5.93 12.53
CA SER A 187 11.41 5.25 13.80
C SER A 187 12.82 5.59 14.30
N ASP A 188 12.97 5.76 15.61
CA ASP A 188 14.27 5.91 16.27
C ASP A 188 15.07 4.60 16.31
N ARG A 189 14.44 3.46 15.96
CA ARG A 189 15.09 2.15 15.95
C ARG A 189 16.04 2.02 14.76
N GLU A 190 17.18 1.38 14.99
CA GLU A 190 18.19 1.11 13.93
C GLU A 190 17.62 0.28 12.77
N ASP A 191 16.72 -0.65 13.07
CA ASP A 191 16.04 -1.49 12.07
C ASP A 191 14.91 -0.75 11.33
N GLY A 192 14.58 0.48 11.73
CA GLY A 192 13.53 1.30 11.15
C GLY A 192 12.11 0.77 11.38
N MET A 193 11.94 -0.23 12.25
CA MET A 193 10.64 -0.84 12.55
C MET A 193 9.77 0.00 13.46
#